data_AF-A0A9P4N0J2-F1
#
_entry.id   AF-A0A9P4N0J2-F1
#
_cell.length_a   1.000
_cell.length_b   1.000
_cell.length_c   1.000
_cell.angle_alpha   90.00
_cell.angle_beta   90.00
_cell.angle_gamma   90.00
#
_symmetry.space_group_name_H-M   'P 1'
#
loop_
_entity.id
_entity.type
_entity.pdbx_description
1 polymer ?
#
loop_
_entity_poly.entity_id
_entity_poly.type
_entity_poly.pdbx_seq_one_letter_code
_entity_poly.pdbx_strand_id
1 'polypeptide(L)' 'LESRLGIIVEPAQVRLLPSPDNPYTWRFLPKKKHLFSKNISDHSISAYKELCDGVGKTFKAIPAK' A
#
# COMPACT_ATOMS: atom_id res chain seq x y z
N LEU A 1 5.52 9.58 17.65
CA LEU A 1 4.25 8.88 17.42
C LEU A 1 3.88 9.14 15.95
N GLU A 2 4.16 8.22 15.03
CA GLU A 2 3.77 8.43 13.63
C GLU A 2 2.24 8.34 13.55
N SER A 3 1.59 9.49 13.37
CA SER A 3 0.15 9.61 13.27
C SER A 3 -0.34 8.75 12.11
N ARG A 4 -1.37 7.94 12.38
CA ARG A 4 -2.14 7.31 11.30
C ARG A 4 -2.69 8.42 10.42
N LEU A 5 -2.83 8.13 9.14
CA LEU A 5 -3.17 9.05 8.04
C LEU A 5 -4.42 9.92 8.26
N GLY A 6 -5.25 9.63 9.27
CA GLY A 6 -6.41 10.44 9.65
C GLY A 6 -7.59 10.37 8.68
N ILE A 7 -7.44 9.62 7.59
CA ILE A 7 -8.47 9.40 6.59
C ILE A 7 -9.13 8.03 6.78
N ILE A 8 -10.41 7.96 6.42
CA ILE A 8 -11.15 6.70 6.31
C ILE A 8 -11.24 6.38 4.83
N VAL A 9 -10.73 5.21 4.45
CA VAL A 9 -10.82 4.67 3.09
C VAL A 9 -11.56 3.36 3.19
N GLU A 10 -12.61 3.18 2.38
CA GLU A 10 -13.30 1.91 2.31
C GLU A 10 -12.33 0.80 1.85
N PRO A 11 -12.39 -0.42 2.40
CA PRO A 11 -11.51 -1.51 1.99
C PRO A 11 -11.50 -1.74 0.47
N ALA A 12 -12.67 -1.63 -0.18
CA ALA A 12 -12.81 -1.78 -1.63
C ALA A 12 -12.18 -0.64 -2.45
N GLN A 13 -11.86 0.50 -1.82
CA GLN A 13 -11.19 1.65 -2.44
C GLN A 13 -9.69 1.67 -2.17
N VAL A 14 -9.17 0.75 -1.35
CA VAL A 14 -7.73 0.59 -1.18
C VAL A 14 -7.13 0.06 -2.49
N ARG A 15 -6.20 0.83 -3.06
CA ARG A 15 -5.40 0.49 -4.22
C ARG A 15 -3.96 0.22 -3.81
N LEU A 16 -3.40 -0.84 -4.40
CA LEU A 16 -1.97 -1.14 -4.31
C LEU A 16 -1.14 -0.16 -5.17
N LEU A 17 -1.73 0.29 -6.28
CA LEU A 17 -1.24 1.39 -7.11
C LEU A 17 -2.24 2.56 -7.04
N PRO A 18 -2.13 3.45 -6.05
CA PRO A 18 -2.99 4.62 -5.96
C PRO A 18 -2.75 5.56 -7.14
N SER A 19 -3.82 6.13 -7.70
CA SER A 19 -3.76 7.24 -8.64
C SER A 19 -3.46 8.56 -7.92
N PRO A 20 -3.09 9.63 -8.65
CA PRO A 20 -2.93 10.96 -8.08
C PRO A 20 -4.16 11.48 -7.32
N ASP A 21 -5.36 11.04 -7.68
CA ASP A 21 -6.62 11.44 -7.04
C ASP A 21 -6.88 10.71 -5.71
N ASN A 22 -6.08 9.69 -5.37
CA ASN A 22 -6.24 8.99 -4.11
C ASN A 22 -5.60 9.78 -2.95
N PRO A 23 -6.22 9.79 -1.75
CA PRO A 23 -5.76 10.60 -0.62
C PRO A 23 -4.47 10.08 0.05
N TYR A 24 -3.90 8.99 -0.47
CA TYR A 24 -2.70 8.37 0.08
C TYR A 24 -1.80 7.80 -1.02
N THR A 25 -0.53 7.65 -0.68
CA THR A 25 0.45 6.86 -1.42
C THR A 25 1.19 5.90 -0.48
N TRP A 26 2.06 5.07 -1.02
CA TRP A 26 2.80 4.07 -0.25
C TRP A 26 4.23 4.51 0.02
N ARG A 27 4.63 4.48 1.30
CA ARG A 27 6.03 4.48 1.72
C ARG A 27 6.45 3.05 2.01
N PHE A 28 7.44 2.53 1.29
CA PHE A 28 7.91 1.15 1.44
C PHE A 28 9.44 1.09 1.51
N LEU A 29 9.96 0.03 2.13
CA LEU A 29 11.39 -0.28 2.08
C LEU A 29 11.80 -0.63 0.64
N PRO A 30 13.03 -0.30 0.19
CA PRO A 30 13.48 -0.58 -1.18
C PRO A 30 13.28 -2.04 -1.61
N LYS A 31 13.53 -2.99 -0.70
CA LYS A 31 13.34 -4.43 -0.93
C LYS A 31 11.89 -4.89 -1.18
N LYS A 32 10.91 -3.99 -0.97
CA LYS A 32 9.48 -4.25 -1.19
C LYS A 32 8.93 -3.55 -2.42
N LYS A 33 9.78 -2.86 -3.20
CA LYS A 33 9.36 -2.12 -4.40
C LYS A 33 8.60 -2.99 -5.41
N HIS A 34 8.95 -4.28 -5.52
CA HIS A 34 8.28 -5.20 -6.46
C HIS A 34 6.79 -5.40 -6.16
N LEU A 35 6.37 -5.22 -4.90
CA LEU A 35 4.97 -5.33 -4.49
C LEU A 35 4.11 -4.14 -4.95
N PHE A 36 4.70 -3.04 -5.41
CA PHE A 36 3.99 -1.83 -5.82
C PHE A 36 4.20 -1.57 -7.32
N SER A 37 4.17 -2.63 -8.14
CA SER A 37 4.41 -2.55 -9.58
C SER A 37 3.20 -2.92 -10.46
N LYS A 38 2.19 -3.57 -9.89
CA LYS A 38 0.98 -4.01 -10.59
C LYS A 38 -0.21 -4.09 -9.62
N ASN A 39 -1.42 -4.31 -10.15
CA ASN A 39 -2.61 -4.48 -9.32
C ASN A 39 -2.63 -5.83 -8.60
N ILE A 40 -3.44 -5.92 -7.54
CA ILE A 40 -3.55 -7.14 -6.74
C ILE A 40 -4.12 -8.33 -7.53
N SER A 41 -4.98 -8.06 -8.51
CA SER A 41 -5.55 -9.05 -9.44
C SER A 41 -4.48 -9.74 -10.30
N ASP A 42 -3.37 -9.03 -10.57
CA ASP A 42 -2.31 -9.48 -11.48
C ASP A 42 -1.09 -10.01 -10.70
N HIS A 43 -1.19 -10.04 -9.37
CA HIS A 43 -0.14 -10.49 -8.47
C HIS A 43 -0.25 -11.99 -8.17
N SER A 44 0.88 -12.58 -7.79
CA SER A 44 0.91 -13.96 -7.30
C SER A 44 0.34 -14.06 -5.89
N ILE A 45 -0.10 -15.27 -5.51
CA ILE A 45 -0.51 -15.59 -4.14
C ILE A 45 0.64 -15.33 -3.14
N SER A 46 1.89 -15.56 -3.55
CA SER A 46 3.05 -15.26 -2.71
C SER A 46 3.19 -13.77 -2.41
N ALA A 47 2.98 -12.91 -3.42
CA ALA A 47 2.99 -11.46 -3.24
C ALA A 47 1.83 -11.00 -2.33
N TYR A 48 0.66 -11.63 -2.45
CA TYR A 48 -0.46 -11.37 -1.53
C TYR A 48 -0.09 -11.66 -0.06
N LYS A 49 0.51 -12.82 0.22
CA LYS A 49 0.99 -13.17 1.57
C LYS A 49 2.01 -12.15 2.07
N GLU A 50 2.95 -11.78 1.22
CA GLU A 50 3.98 -10.79 1.53
C GLU A 50 3.40 -9.39 1.84
N LEU A 51 2.34 -8.99 1.13
CA LEU A 51 1.59 -7.76 1.41
C LEU A 51 0.96 -7.84 2.80
N CYS A 52 0.18 -8.90 3.08
CA CYS A 52 -0.47 -9.09 4.38
C CYS A 52 0.54 -9.03 5.54
N ASP A 53 1.68 -9.70 5.41
CA ASP A 53 2.72 -9.73 6.43
C ASP A 53 3.45 -8.39 6.58
N GLY A 54 3.50 -7.61 5.50
CA GLY A 54 4.31 -6.41 5.37
C GLY A 54 3.63 -5.11 5.80
N VAL A 55 2.29 -5.04 5.82
CA VAL A 55 1.53 -3.84 6.24
C VAL A 55 1.97 -3.40 7.63
N GLY A 56 2.33 -2.12 7.78
CA GLY A 56 2.76 -1.53 9.05
C GLY A 56 4.18 -1.89 9.50
N LYS A 57 4.84 -2.86 8.85
CA LYS A 57 6.21 -3.29 9.16
C LYS A 57 7.22 -2.81 8.12
N THR A 58 6.92 -3.09 6.85
CA THR A 58 7.83 -2.86 5.71
C THR A 58 7.31 -1.84 4.73
N PHE A 59 6.02 -1.51 4.82
CA PHE A 59 5.41 -0.42 4.11
C PHE A 59 4.23 0.13 4.91
N LYS A 60 3.82 1.35 4.58
CA LYS A 60 2.63 1.98 5.13
C LYS A 60 2.11 3.05 4.20
N ALA A 61 0.82 3.35 4.34
CA ALA A 61 0.22 4.47 3.66
C ALA A 61 0.71 5.80 4.27
N ILE A 62 0.95 6.79 3.43
CA ILE A 62 1.28 8.17 3.80
C ILE A 62 0.38 9.12 2.99
N PRO A 63 0.17 10.38 3.42
CA PRO A 63 -0.56 11.36 2.61
C PRO A 63 -0.01 11.43 1.19
N ALA A 64 -0.91 11.45 0.20
CA ALA A 64 -0.54 11.87 -1.14
C ALA A 64 -0.05 13.33 -1.06
N LYS A 65 0.99 13.66 -1.82
CA LYS A 65 1.52 15.03 -1.89
C LYS A 65 0.61 15.93 -2.70
#